data_AF-A0A3G5FL59-F1
#
_entry.id   AF-A0A3G5FL59-F1
#
_cell.length_a   1.000
_cell.length_b   1.000
_cell.length_c   1.000
_cell.angle_alpha   90.00
_cell.angle_beta   90.00
_cell.angle_gamma   90.00
#
_symmetry.space_group_name_H-M   'P 1'
#
loop_
_entity.id
_entity.type
_entity.pdbx_description
1 polymer ?
#
loop_
_entity_poly.entity_id
_entity_poly.type
_entity_poly.pdbx_seq_one_letter_code
_entity_poly.pdbx_strand_id
1 'polypeptide(L)'
;MHHLDLVERWGNFELALFTNCLWIFPSSYILINSEKVILHLVEFADIRIYERSAFGFFFNIIMFFIDEGNLELAEHFFRKFENTLKIDSHQLYEQSFAIFLKDCIELMKNKYHNKKAYQSARNIINYFEFLGFHNKAKELAELLENI
;
A
#
# COMPACT_ATOMS: atom_id res chain seq x y z
N MET A 1 -15.87 2.92 -22.54
CA MET A 1 -16.44 3.59 -21.35
C MET A 1 -16.18 2.64 -20.19
N HIS A 2 -15.26 2.96 -19.28
CA HIS A 2 -14.89 2.04 -18.21
C HIS A 2 -16.00 2.00 -17.15
N HIS A 3 -16.34 0.82 -16.65
CA HIS A 3 -17.35 0.65 -15.59
C HIS A 3 -17.14 1.62 -14.41
N LEU A 4 -15.89 1.80 -13.99
CA LEU A 4 -15.50 2.70 -12.90
C LEU A 4 -15.84 4.18 -13.15
N ASP A 5 -15.91 4.62 -14.41
CA ASP A 5 -16.24 6.00 -14.78
C ASP A 5 -17.74 6.29 -14.68
N LEU A 6 -18.57 5.26 -14.67
CA LEU A 6 -20.04 5.35 -14.63
C LEU A 6 -20.61 5.26 -13.21
N VAL A 7 -19.82 4.83 -12.24
CA VAL A 7 -20.25 4.64 -10.86
C VAL A 7 -19.94 5.91 -10.04
N GLU A 8 -20.99 6.57 -9.54
CA GLU A 8 -20.87 7.81 -8.77
C GLU A 8 -20.27 7.60 -7.37
N ARG A 9 -20.54 6.46 -6.73
CA ARG A 9 -20.02 6.10 -5.40
C ARG A 9 -19.43 4.71 -5.42
N TRP A 10 -18.15 4.60 -5.12
CA TRP A 10 -17.46 3.32 -5.09
C TRP A 10 -17.78 2.59 -3.80
N GLY A 11 -18.33 1.39 -3.93
CA GLY A 11 -18.44 0.44 -2.84
C GLY A 11 -17.23 -0.48 -2.78
N ASN A 12 -17.34 -1.53 -1.96
CA ASN A 12 -16.28 -2.54 -1.81
C ASN A 12 -15.93 -3.24 -3.13
N PHE A 13 -16.90 -3.41 -4.04
CA PHE A 13 -16.68 -4.04 -5.32
C PHE A 13 -15.80 -3.19 -6.24
N GLU A 14 -16.13 -1.91 -6.39
CA GLU A 14 -15.34 -0.97 -7.21
C GLU A 14 -13.93 -0.79 -6.65
N LEU A 15 -13.79 -0.71 -5.32
CA LEU A 15 -12.49 -0.66 -4.65
C LEU A 15 -11.65 -1.90 -4.93
N ALA A 16 -12.24 -3.10 -4.81
CA ALA A 16 -11.55 -4.34 -5.09
C ALA A 16 -11.17 -4.47 -6.57
N LEU A 17 -12.05 -4.07 -7.49
CA LEU A 17 -11.76 -4.08 -8.92
C LEU A 17 -10.60 -3.12 -9.26
N PHE A 18 -10.65 -1.90 -8.74
CA PHE A 18 -9.62 -0.90 -8.99
C PHE A 18 -8.26 -1.31 -8.43
N THR A 19 -8.21 -1.79 -7.18
CA THR A 19 -6.95 -2.16 -6.52
C THR A 19 -6.31 -3.42 -7.11
N ASN A 20 -7.10 -4.38 -7.58
CA ASN A 20 -6.56 -5.60 -8.20
C ASN A 20 -6.19 -5.41 -9.68
N CYS A 21 -6.58 -4.30 -10.30
CA CYS A 21 -6.34 -4.02 -11.72
C CYS A 21 -5.51 -2.76 -11.96
N LEU A 22 -4.74 -2.30 -10.96
CA LEU A 22 -3.91 -1.08 -11.06
C LEU A 22 -3.00 -1.08 -12.30
N TRP A 23 -2.40 -2.23 -12.63
CA TRP A 23 -1.52 -2.42 -13.77
C TRP A 23 -2.12 -2.11 -15.15
N ILE A 24 -3.45 -2.04 -15.27
CA ILE A 24 -4.16 -1.71 -16.52
C ILE A 24 -4.30 -0.19 -16.69
N PHE A 25 -4.25 0.56 -15.58
CA PHE A 25 -4.56 1.99 -15.58
C PHE A 25 -3.30 2.84 -15.65
N PRO A 26 -3.33 3.96 -16.40
CA PRO A 26 -2.22 4.91 -16.37
C PRO A 26 -2.13 5.58 -15.00
N SER A 27 -0.93 5.96 -14.56
CA SER A 27 -0.69 6.56 -13.24
C SER A 27 -1.55 7.80 -12.96
N SER A 28 -1.87 8.60 -13.98
CA SER A 28 -2.78 9.75 -13.85
C SER A 28 -4.22 9.33 -13.50
N TYR A 29 -4.70 8.24 -14.08
CA TYR A 29 -6.01 7.67 -13.73
C TYR A 29 -6.01 7.11 -12.32
N ILE A 30 -4.92 6.44 -11.93
CA ILE A 30 -4.76 5.93 -10.56
C ILE A 30 -4.81 7.09 -9.57
N LEU A 31 -4.04 8.16 -9.82
CA LEU A 31 -3.97 9.33 -8.95
C LEU A 31 -5.35 9.98 -8.76
N ILE A 32 -6.04 10.32 -9.86
CA ILE A 32 -7.33 11.01 -9.82
C ILE A 32 -8.39 10.19 -9.09
N ASN A 33 -8.49 8.89 -9.39
CA ASN A 33 -9.52 8.06 -8.76
C ASN A 33 -9.17 7.72 -7.31
N SER A 34 -7.89 7.61 -6.98
CA SER A 34 -7.47 7.41 -5.59
C SER A 34 -7.84 8.57 -4.68
N GLU A 35 -7.80 9.82 -5.17
CA GLU A 35 -8.27 10.98 -4.39
C GLU A 35 -9.75 10.83 -4.00
N LYS A 36 -10.60 10.43 -4.96
CA LYS A 36 -12.03 10.21 -4.73
C LYS A 36 -12.27 9.09 -3.71
N VAL A 37 -11.52 8.00 -3.85
CA VAL A 37 -11.59 6.87 -2.93
C VAL A 37 -11.18 7.28 -1.52
N ILE A 38 -10.07 8.00 -1.36
CA ILE A 38 -9.56 8.42 -0.06
C ILE A 38 -10.56 9.35 0.64
N LEU A 39 -11.17 10.29 -0.10
CA LEU A 39 -12.25 11.15 0.43
C LEU A 39 -13.39 10.31 1.02
N HIS A 40 -13.86 9.29 0.31
CA HIS A 40 -14.91 8.41 0.81
C HIS A 40 -14.45 7.54 1.99
N LEU A 41 -13.21 7.04 1.98
CA LEU A 41 -12.68 6.25 3.10
C LEU A 41 -12.53 7.08 4.37
N VAL A 42 -12.16 8.37 4.24
CA VAL A 42 -12.09 9.32 5.37
C VAL A 42 -13.48 9.58 5.96
N GLU A 43 -14.51 9.71 5.12
CA GLU A 43 -15.90 9.88 5.58
C GLU A 43 -16.40 8.73 6.47
N PHE A 44 -15.83 7.53 6.32
CA PHE A 44 -16.21 6.33 7.09
C PHE A 44 -15.09 5.79 8.00
N ALA A 45 -14.04 6.58 8.26
CA ALA A 45 -12.85 6.12 8.98
C ALA A 45 -13.12 5.57 10.39
N ASP A 46 -14.19 6.05 11.06
CA ASP A 46 -14.60 5.57 12.39
C ASP A 46 -15.19 4.15 12.39
N ILE A 47 -15.47 3.59 11.20
CA ILE A 47 -16.01 2.24 11.04
C ILE A 47 -14.85 1.30 10.68
N ARG A 48 -14.51 0.41 11.60
CA ARG A 48 -13.40 -0.57 11.50
C ARG A 48 -13.33 -1.38 10.19
N ILE A 49 -14.46 -1.61 9.51
CA ILE A 49 -14.52 -2.29 8.21
C ILE A 49 -13.87 -1.44 7.09
N TYR A 50 -14.08 -0.12 7.13
CA TYR A 50 -13.51 0.82 6.18
C TYR A 50 -12.03 1.05 6.46
N GLU A 51 -11.60 0.98 7.71
CA GLU A 51 -10.19 1.02 8.09
C GLU A 51 -9.38 -0.13 7.43
N ARG A 52 -9.88 -1.37 7.48
CA ARG A 52 -9.23 -2.51 6.78
C ARG A 52 -9.22 -2.35 5.27
N SER A 53 -10.31 -1.87 4.70
CA SER A 53 -10.44 -1.65 3.26
C SER A 53 -9.49 -0.54 2.79
N ALA A 54 -9.38 0.53 3.57
CA ALA A 54 -8.43 1.61 3.34
C ALA A 54 -6.98 1.13 3.46
N PHE A 55 -6.67 0.32 4.48
CA PHE A 55 -5.34 -0.27 4.62
C PHE A 55 -4.98 -1.11 3.39
N GLY A 56 -5.86 -2.02 2.95
CA GLY A 56 -5.64 -2.83 1.76
C GLY A 56 -5.49 -1.99 0.48
N PHE A 57 -6.28 -0.94 0.35
CA PHE A 57 -6.19 0.02 -0.76
C PHE A 57 -4.82 0.71 -0.81
N PHE A 58 -4.38 1.30 0.30
CA PHE A 58 -3.07 1.97 0.36
C PHE A 58 -1.94 0.98 0.17
N PHE A 59 -2.00 -0.19 0.81
CA PHE A 59 -0.97 -1.22 0.67
C PHE A 59 -0.78 -1.62 -0.80
N ASN A 60 -1.87 -1.97 -1.51
CA ASN A 60 -1.78 -2.40 -2.90
C ASN A 60 -1.25 -1.30 -3.82
N ILE A 61 -1.67 -0.05 -3.64
CA ILE A 61 -1.19 1.08 -4.46
C ILE A 61 0.28 1.39 -4.20
N ILE A 62 0.71 1.41 -2.94
CA ILE A 62 2.10 1.72 -2.60
C ILE A 62 3.01 0.60 -3.10
N MET A 63 2.64 -0.67 -2.87
CA MET A 63 3.36 -1.83 -3.42
C MET A 63 3.49 -1.74 -4.94
N PHE A 64 2.41 -1.41 -5.65
CA PHE A 64 2.42 -1.25 -7.10
C PHE A 64 3.42 -0.18 -7.56
N PHE A 65 3.43 1.01 -6.95
CA PHE A 65 4.36 2.06 -7.35
C PHE A 65 5.81 1.80 -6.92
N ILE A 66 6.03 1.02 -5.87
CA ILE A 66 7.37 0.55 -5.52
C ILE A 66 7.88 -0.43 -6.58
N ASP A 67 7.05 -1.41 -6.98
CA ASP A 67 7.39 -2.42 -7.99
C ASP A 67 7.68 -1.79 -9.36
N GLU A 68 6.89 -0.77 -9.75
CA GLU A 68 7.13 0.04 -10.96
C GLU A 68 8.35 0.98 -10.87
N GLY A 69 9.04 1.03 -9.72
CA GLY A 69 10.18 1.93 -9.51
C GLY A 69 9.80 3.41 -9.39
N ASN A 70 8.50 3.73 -9.25
CA ASN A 70 8.00 5.10 -9.19
C ASN A 70 8.03 5.66 -7.76
N LEU A 71 9.23 6.10 -7.35
CA LEU A 71 9.47 6.65 -6.01
C LEU A 71 8.53 7.83 -5.66
N GLU A 72 8.28 8.74 -6.59
CA GLU A 72 7.47 9.93 -6.34
C GLU A 72 6.04 9.57 -5.93
N LEU A 73 5.41 8.64 -6.67
CA LEU A 73 4.05 8.20 -6.38
C LEU A 73 4.00 7.28 -5.16
N ALA A 74 4.98 6.39 -4.98
CA ALA A 74 5.08 5.57 -3.78
C ALA A 74 5.13 6.43 -2.50
N GLU A 75 5.99 7.47 -2.49
CA GLU A 75 6.05 8.44 -1.41
C GLU A 75 4.75 9.23 -1.23
N HIS A 76 4.14 9.68 -2.33
CA HIS A 76 2.89 10.42 -2.28
C HIS A 76 1.80 9.63 -1.57
N PHE A 77 1.60 8.37 -1.97
CA PHE A 77 0.60 7.50 -1.37
C PHE A 77 0.96 7.06 0.05
N PHE A 78 2.24 6.85 0.35
CA PHE A 78 2.68 6.56 1.72
C PHE A 78 2.40 7.71 2.69
N ARG A 79 2.67 8.96 2.29
CA ARG A 79 2.31 10.13 3.11
C ARG A 79 0.79 10.23 3.34
N LYS A 80 -0.01 9.92 2.33
CA LYS A 80 -1.48 9.90 2.48
C LYS A 80 -1.95 8.79 3.40
N PHE A 81 -1.35 7.61 3.28
CA PHE A 81 -1.60 6.50 4.18
C PHE A 81 -1.35 6.90 5.65
N GLU A 82 -0.19 7.49 5.96
CA GLU A 82 0.13 7.95 7.32
C GLU A 82 -0.85 9.04 7.84
N ASN A 83 -1.32 9.92 6.95
CA ASN A 83 -2.27 10.98 7.32
C ASN A 83 -3.71 10.49 7.47
N THR A 84 -4.08 9.42 6.75
CA THR A 84 -5.45 8.90 6.69
C THR A 84 -5.69 7.84 7.77
N LEU A 85 -4.74 6.93 7.95
CA LEU A 85 -4.87 5.80 8.86
C LEU A 85 -4.12 6.06 10.15
N LYS A 86 -4.86 6.03 11.26
CA LYS A 86 -4.30 6.12 12.60
C LYS A 86 -4.06 4.70 13.13
N ILE A 87 -2.94 4.11 12.73
CA ILE A 87 -2.58 2.76 13.16
C ILE A 87 -2.27 2.78 14.67
N ASP A 88 -3.07 2.04 15.44
CA ASP A 88 -2.90 1.90 16.88
C ASP A 88 -1.82 0.89 17.27
N SER A 89 -1.49 0.81 18.56
CA SER A 89 -0.45 -0.09 19.09
C SER A 89 -0.79 -1.58 19.01
N HIS A 90 -2.06 -1.94 18.84
CA HIS A 90 -2.55 -3.33 18.78
C HIS A 90 -2.60 -3.86 17.33
N GLN A 91 -2.48 -2.97 16.33
CA GLN A 91 -2.45 -3.29 14.90
C GLN A 91 -1.05 -3.68 14.41
N LEU A 92 -0.47 -4.72 15.02
CA LEU A 92 0.90 -5.17 14.74
C LEU A 92 1.12 -5.57 13.27
N TYR A 93 0.08 -6.10 12.62
CA TYR A 93 0.12 -6.44 11.19
C TYR A 93 0.34 -5.17 10.36
N GLU A 94 -0.55 -4.19 10.51
CA GLU A 94 -0.52 -2.93 9.77
C GLU A 94 0.73 -2.11 10.06
N GLN A 95 1.20 -2.08 11.32
CA GLN A 95 2.47 -1.45 11.68
C GLN A 95 3.67 -2.09 10.98
N SER A 96 3.72 -3.42 10.94
CA SER A 96 4.81 -4.14 10.29
C SER A 96 4.87 -3.79 8.79
N PHE A 97 3.71 -3.68 8.12
CA PHE A 97 3.68 -3.22 6.73
C PHE A 97 4.09 -1.78 6.56
N ALA A 98 3.62 -0.88 7.43
CA ALA A 98 4.00 0.53 7.35
C ALA A 98 5.52 0.70 7.42
N ILE A 99 6.18 -0.03 8.34
CA ILE A 99 7.63 -0.02 8.45
C ILE A 99 8.29 -0.60 7.18
N PHE A 100 7.80 -1.73 6.68
CA PHE A 100 8.34 -2.36 5.47
C PHE A 100 8.26 -1.43 4.25
N LEU A 101 7.10 -0.82 4.00
CA LEU A 101 6.90 0.11 2.88
C LEU A 101 7.80 1.34 3.00
N LYS A 102 7.96 1.86 4.23
CA LYS A 102 8.88 2.96 4.51
C LYS A 102 10.33 2.58 4.22
N ASP A 103 10.76 1.40 4.63
CA ASP A 103 12.11 0.89 4.37
C ASP A 103 12.36 0.74 2.86
N CYS A 104 11.37 0.24 2.11
CA CYS A 104 11.43 0.14 0.64
C CYS A 104 11.62 1.51 -0.01
N ILE A 105 10.80 2.50 0.37
CA ILE A 105 10.90 3.88 -0.12
C ILE A 105 12.28 4.47 0.21
N GLU A 106 12.80 4.25 1.42
CA GLU A 106 14.14 4.71 1.80
C GLU A 106 15.26 4.02 1.01
N LEU A 107 15.11 2.74 0.65
CA LEU A 107 16.06 2.04 -0.21
C LEU A 107 16.07 2.62 -1.63
N MET A 108 14.89 2.87 -2.20
CA MET A 108 14.75 3.52 -3.52
C MET A 108 15.40 4.91 -3.53
N LYS A 109 15.17 5.75 -2.50
CA LYS A 109 15.81 7.08 -2.37
C LYS A 109 17.33 7.00 -2.34
N ASN A 110 17.87 6.05 -1.57
CA ASN A 110 19.31 5.97 -1.28
C ASN A 110 20.07 5.09 -2.26
N LYS A 111 19.50 4.74 -3.42
CA LYS A 111 20.08 3.83 -4.41
C LYS A 111 20.62 2.56 -3.76
N TYR A 112 19.85 1.97 -2.85
CA TYR A 112 20.11 0.65 -2.25
C TYR A 112 21.30 0.56 -1.30
N HIS A 113 21.87 1.70 -0.88
CA HIS A 113 22.99 1.71 0.06
C HIS A 113 22.58 1.72 1.54
N ASN A 114 21.28 1.86 1.85
CA ASN A 114 20.80 1.89 3.22
C ASN A 114 20.66 0.50 3.83
N LYS A 115 21.79 -0.06 4.31
CA LYS A 115 21.84 -1.39 4.94
C LYS A 115 20.89 -1.55 6.13
N LYS A 116 20.59 -0.46 6.87
CA LYS A 116 19.67 -0.50 8.01
C LYS A 116 18.24 -0.75 7.55
N ALA A 117 17.77 -0.02 6.54
CA ALA A 117 16.45 -0.20 5.96
C ALA A 117 16.30 -1.60 5.35
N TYR A 118 17.32 -2.08 4.62
CA TYR A 118 17.31 -3.45 4.08
C TYR A 118 17.19 -4.52 5.17
N GLN A 119 17.98 -4.41 6.24
CA GLN A 119 17.91 -5.36 7.35
C GLN A 119 16.56 -5.29 8.08
N SER A 120 16.01 -4.09 8.26
CA SER A 120 14.70 -3.89 8.87
C SER A 120 13.58 -4.54 8.03
N ALA A 121 13.57 -4.30 6.71
CA ALA A 121 12.64 -4.94 5.78
C ALA A 121 12.75 -6.48 5.81
N ARG A 122 13.99 -7.03 5.83
CA ARG A 122 14.22 -8.47 5.98
C ARG A 122 13.70 -9.03 7.31
N ASN A 123 13.85 -8.29 8.41
CA ASN A 123 13.33 -8.71 9.71
C ASN A 123 11.80 -8.81 9.69
N ILE A 124 11.12 -7.89 8.99
CA ILE A 124 9.66 -7.91 8.84
C ILE A 124 9.20 -9.11 8.00
N ILE A 125 9.90 -9.41 6.90
CA ILE A 125 9.63 -10.62 6.10
C ILE A 125 9.74 -11.87 6.99
N ASN A 126 10.82 -11.98 7.76
CA ASN A 126 11.03 -13.11 8.67
C ASN A 126 9.97 -13.19 9.77
N TYR A 127 9.49 -12.04 10.26
CA TYR A 127 8.39 -11.98 11.22
C TYR A 127 7.08 -12.53 10.64
N PHE A 128 6.73 -12.15 9.41
CA PHE A 128 5.55 -12.71 8.73
C PHE A 128 5.68 -14.20 8.47
N GLU A 129 6.87 -14.66 8.07
CA GLU A 129 7.17 -16.08 7.88
C GLU A 129 7.00 -16.87 9.19
N PHE A 130 7.54 -16.35 10.30
CA PHE A 130 7.41 -16.94 11.62
C PHE A 130 5.95 -17.06 12.09
N LEU A 131 5.11 -16.08 11.75
CA LEU A 131 3.68 -16.10 12.07
C LEU A 131 2.85 -17.01 11.14
N GLY A 132 3.47 -17.64 10.13
CA GLY A 132 2.79 -18.51 9.17
C GLY A 132 2.15 -17.79 7.99
N PHE A 133 2.43 -16.50 7.78
CA PHE A 133 1.95 -15.73 6.64
C PHE A 133 2.84 -15.93 5.39
N HIS A 134 3.12 -17.18 5.03
CA HIS A 134 4.11 -17.57 4.02
C HIS A 134 3.94 -16.88 2.67
N ASN A 135 2.70 -16.83 2.15
CA ASN A 135 2.41 -16.20 0.86
C ASN A 135 2.74 -14.70 0.88
N LYS A 136 2.44 -14.04 1.99
CA LYS A 136 2.69 -12.60 2.15
C LYS A 136 4.19 -12.33 2.36
N ALA A 137 4.87 -13.15 3.15
CA ALA A 137 6.32 -13.07 3.30
C ALA A 137 7.04 -13.24 1.96
N LYS A 138 6.58 -14.18 1.12
CA LYS A 138 7.09 -14.38 -0.24
C LYS A 138 6.90 -13.15 -1.14
N GLU A 139 5.69 -12.59 -1.17
CA GLU A 139 5.36 -11.37 -1.94
C GLU A 139 6.26 -10.19 -1.54
N LEU A 140 6.47 -9.98 -0.23
CA LEU A 140 7.36 -8.93 0.27
C LEU A 140 8.83 -9.20 -0.06
N ALA A 141 9.27 -10.46 -0.05
CA ALA A 141 10.63 -10.83 -0.42
C ALA A 141 10.90 -10.59 -1.90
N GLU A 142 9.96 -10.97 -2.78
CA GLU A 142 10.04 -10.72 -4.23
C GLU A 142 10.13 -9.22 -4.51
N LEU A 143 9.29 -8.41 -3.85
CA LEU A 143 9.37 -6.96 -4.00
C LEU A 143 10.74 -6.43 -3.54
N LEU A 144 11.22 -6.84 -2.36
CA LEU A 144 12.50 -6.35 -1.83
C LEU A 144 13.70 -6.73 -2.71
N GLU A 145 13.63 -7.84 -3.44
CA GLU A 145 14.66 -8.28 -4.39
C GLU A 145 14.62 -7.51 -5.72
N ASN A 146 13.46 -6.97 -6.08
CA ASN A 146 13.25 -6.16 -7.29
C ASN A 146 13.49 -4.66 -7.08
N ILE A 147 13.53 -4.20 -5.83
CA ILE A 147 13.88 -2.84 -5.44
C ILE A 147 15.36 -2.63 -5.69
#